data_AF-A0A0C2SRN7-F1
#
_entry.id   AF-A0A0C2SRN7-F1
#
_cell.length_a   1.000
_cell.length_b   1.000
_cell.length_c   1.000
_cell.angle_alpha   90.00
_cell.angle_beta   90.00
_cell.angle_gamma   90.00
#
_symmetry.space_group_name_H-M   'P 1'
#
loop_
_entity.id
_entity.type
_entity.pdbx_description
1 polymer ?
#
loop_
_entity_poly.entity_id
_entity_poly.type
_entity_poly.pdbx_seq_one_letter_code
_entity_poly.pdbx_strand_id
1 'polypeptide(L)'
;LPAKGRPEEVHWWNKRGKSFDHMPAIKTPVEFGTIWWGWWQGMQPSWRKGNINEPLCCVAPKDAEWSHLCYGNTNGLAIIVMTLAWWIRAIAPDELGDVKHSPLFDAFADVGWILSEVSSLTSSCPEANSSINDSSPLLTESFPTTSNNKPSMR
;
A
#
# COMPACT_ATOMS: atom_id res chain seq x y z
N LEU A 1 -2.50 0.77 -5.49
CA LEU A 1 -3.93 0.87 -5.10
C LEU A 1 -4.77 1.46 -6.24
N PRO A 2 -6.00 0.99 -6.45
CA PRO A 2 -6.89 1.48 -7.51
C PRO A 2 -7.29 2.95 -7.30
N ALA A 3 -7.33 3.71 -8.40
CA ALA A 3 -7.74 5.11 -8.39
C ALA A 3 -9.27 5.29 -8.42
N LYS A 4 -10.01 4.31 -8.98
CA LYS A 4 -11.47 4.33 -9.06
C LYS A 4 -12.09 4.21 -7.67
N GLY A 5 -13.05 5.07 -7.36
CA GLY A 5 -13.81 5.04 -6.10
C GLY A 5 -13.04 5.51 -4.87
N ARG A 6 -11.79 5.96 -5.03
CA ARG A 6 -10.95 6.44 -3.93
C ARG A 6 -11.51 7.74 -3.33
N PRO A 7 -11.45 7.94 -1.99
CA PRO A 7 -11.78 9.24 -1.39
C PRO A 7 -10.89 10.37 -1.93
N GLU A 8 -11.46 11.54 -2.15
CA GLU A 8 -10.77 12.68 -2.74
C GLU A 8 -9.57 13.14 -1.89
N GLU A 9 -9.68 13.03 -0.57
CA GLU A 9 -8.61 13.30 0.39
C GLU A 9 -7.37 12.46 0.11
N VAL A 10 -7.56 11.20 -0.27
CA VAL A 10 -6.48 10.28 -0.61
C VAL A 10 -5.89 10.61 -1.98
N HIS A 11 -6.70 11.04 -2.94
CA HIS A 11 -6.20 11.54 -4.22
C HIS A 11 -5.31 12.77 -4.03
N TRP A 12 -5.82 13.75 -3.28
CA TRP A 12 -5.15 15.00 -2.93
C TRP A 12 -3.81 14.78 -2.20
N TRP A 13 -3.79 13.84 -1.24
CA TRP A 13 -2.59 13.53 -0.45
C TRP A 13 -1.53 12.78 -1.26
N ASN A 14 -1.95 11.83 -2.10
CA ASN A 14 -1.05 11.12 -3.01
C ASN A 14 -0.37 12.06 -3.99
N LYS A 15 -1.08 13.05 -4.53
CA LYS A 15 -0.53 14.06 -5.45
C LYS A 15 0.54 14.94 -4.80
N ARG A 16 0.52 15.06 -3.47
CA ARG A 16 1.46 15.88 -2.67
C ARG A 16 2.57 15.06 -2.03
N GLY A 17 2.87 13.89 -2.58
CA GLY A 17 3.97 13.04 -2.11
C GLY A 17 3.70 12.36 -0.77
N LYS A 18 2.45 12.29 -0.32
CA LYS A 18 2.06 11.58 0.91
C LYS A 18 2.77 12.09 2.18
N SER A 19 3.00 13.40 2.28
CA SER A 19 3.62 14.02 3.47
C SER A 19 2.81 13.71 4.73
N PHE A 20 3.49 13.27 5.78
CA PHE A 20 2.89 13.07 7.11
C PHE A 20 2.54 14.40 7.79
N ASP A 21 3.28 15.47 7.48
CA ASP A 21 3.03 16.82 8.01
C ASP A 21 1.74 17.43 7.45
N HIS A 22 1.31 16.99 6.27
CA HIS A 22 0.15 17.53 5.55
C HIS A 22 -0.94 16.48 5.34
N MET A 23 -1.41 15.89 6.45
CA MET A 23 -2.55 14.98 6.40
C MET A 23 -3.86 15.76 6.15
N PRO A 24 -4.72 15.26 5.24
CA PRO A 24 -6.02 15.88 5.00
C PRO A 24 -6.90 15.82 6.25
N ALA A 25 -7.69 16.87 6.46
CA ALA A 25 -8.72 16.89 7.49
C ALA A 25 -10.01 16.32 6.91
N ILE A 26 -10.54 15.26 7.52
CA ILE A 26 -11.84 14.70 7.15
C ILE A 26 -12.92 15.58 7.79
N LYS A 27 -13.78 16.17 6.95
CA LYS A 27 -14.83 17.09 7.40
C LYS A 27 -16.10 16.35 7.83
N THR A 28 -16.42 15.25 7.13
CA THR A 28 -17.62 14.46 7.31
C THR A 28 -17.24 12.98 7.51
N PRO A 29 -16.98 12.54 8.76
CA PRO A 29 -16.51 11.19 9.04
C PRO A 29 -17.44 10.09 8.50
N VAL A 30 -18.76 10.33 8.53
CA VAL A 30 -19.77 9.38 8.04
C VAL A 30 -19.65 9.19 6.52
N GLU A 31 -19.63 10.27 5.76
CA GLU A 31 -19.52 10.22 4.29
C GLU A 31 -18.18 9.64 3.85
N PHE A 32 -17.10 10.05 4.50
CA PHE A 32 -15.77 9.48 4.28
C PHE A 32 -15.80 7.97 4.49
N GLY A 33 -16.45 7.50 5.55
CA GLY A 33 -16.61 6.09 5.85
C GLY A 33 -17.34 5.29 4.77
N THR A 34 -18.45 5.84 4.27
CA THR A 34 -19.21 5.21 3.17
C THR A 34 -18.37 5.09 1.90
N ILE A 35 -17.68 6.17 1.52
CA ILE A 35 -16.82 6.18 0.32
C ILE A 35 -15.63 5.23 0.52
N TRP A 36 -15.02 5.24 1.71
CA TRP A 36 -13.91 4.38 2.07
C TRP A 36 -14.29 2.91 1.96
N TRP A 37 -15.45 2.51 2.50
CA TRP A 37 -15.94 1.13 2.40
C TRP A 37 -16.19 0.70 0.94
N GLY A 38 -16.79 1.56 0.13
CA GLY A 38 -16.97 1.29 -1.30
C GLY A 38 -15.63 1.13 -2.04
N TRP A 39 -14.65 1.98 -1.71
CA TRP A 39 -13.30 1.87 -2.25
C TRP A 39 -12.62 0.56 -1.81
N TRP A 40 -12.69 0.25 -0.52
CA TRP A 40 -12.08 -0.91 0.12
C TRP A 40 -12.63 -2.23 -0.44
N GLN A 41 -13.96 -2.37 -0.52
CA GLN A 41 -14.63 -3.51 -1.16
C GLN A 41 -14.25 -3.63 -2.64
N GLY A 42 -14.08 -2.50 -3.32
CA GLY A 42 -13.60 -2.45 -4.70
C GLY A 42 -12.22 -3.11 -4.88
N MET A 43 -11.34 -3.03 -3.88
CA MET A 43 -9.99 -3.62 -3.89
C MET A 43 -9.95 -5.10 -3.57
N GLN A 44 -10.95 -5.61 -2.86
CA GLN A 44 -10.92 -6.99 -2.41
C GLN A 44 -10.91 -7.96 -3.59
N PRO A 45 -10.25 -9.10 -3.46
CA PRO A 45 -10.30 -10.12 -4.51
C PRO A 45 -11.72 -10.68 -4.65
N SER A 46 -12.06 -11.18 -5.83
CA SER A 46 -13.41 -11.63 -6.18
C SER A 46 -13.96 -12.70 -5.24
N TRP A 47 -13.11 -13.61 -4.76
CA TRP A 47 -13.48 -14.66 -3.80
C TRP A 47 -13.89 -14.10 -2.42
N ARG A 48 -13.51 -12.85 -2.12
CA ARG A 48 -13.83 -12.17 -0.87
C ARG A 48 -15.11 -11.33 -0.94
N LYS A 49 -15.49 -10.92 -2.16
CA LYS A 49 -16.71 -10.15 -2.40
C LYS A 49 -17.92 -11.07 -2.22
N GLY A 50 -18.64 -10.92 -1.11
CA GLY A 50 -19.97 -11.51 -0.93
C GLY A 50 -21.02 -10.80 -1.79
N ASN A 51 -22.31 -11.09 -1.56
CA ASN A 51 -23.37 -10.28 -2.16
C ASN A 51 -23.29 -8.83 -1.62
N ILE A 52 -23.85 -7.88 -2.38
CA ILE A 52 -24.02 -6.50 -1.91
C ILE A 52 -24.73 -6.53 -0.54
N ASN A 53 -24.12 -5.90 0.47
CA ASN A 53 -24.52 -5.87 1.89
C ASN A 53 -24.15 -7.07 2.77
N GLU A 54 -23.38 -8.05 2.29
CA GLU A 54 -22.83 -9.12 3.14
C GLU A 54 -21.43 -8.75 3.69
N PRO A 55 -21.09 -9.16 4.92
CA PRO A 55 -19.74 -9.04 5.44
C PRO A 55 -18.73 -9.70 4.50
N LEU A 56 -17.55 -9.09 4.34
CA LEU A 56 -16.48 -9.66 3.53
C LEU A 56 -16.06 -11.02 4.08
N CYS A 57 -15.84 -11.98 3.18
CA CYS A 57 -15.44 -13.33 3.59
C CYS A 57 -14.06 -13.27 4.29
N CYS A 58 -13.98 -13.83 5.49
CA CYS A 58 -12.75 -13.95 6.28
C CYS A 58 -12.16 -15.37 6.24
N VAL A 59 -12.43 -16.11 5.16
CA VAL A 59 -11.87 -17.45 4.91
C VAL A 59 -11.16 -17.42 3.57
N ALA A 60 -9.83 -17.41 3.60
CA ALA A 60 -9.01 -17.44 2.40
C ALA A 60 -8.93 -18.86 1.83
N PRO A 61 -9.19 -19.05 0.52
CA PRO A 61 -8.85 -20.30 -0.17
C PRO A 61 -7.34 -20.58 -0.14
N LYS A 62 -6.92 -21.85 -0.25
CA LYS A 62 -5.48 -22.20 -0.30
C LYS A 62 -4.73 -21.53 -1.45
N ASP A 63 -5.42 -21.25 -2.55
CA ASP A 63 -4.88 -20.58 -3.74
C ASP A 63 -5.37 -19.12 -3.83
N ALA A 64 -5.55 -18.46 -2.67
CA ALA A 64 -6.02 -17.08 -2.63
C ALA A 64 -5.06 -16.13 -3.34
N GLU A 65 -5.49 -15.59 -4.47
CA GLU A 65 -4.77 -14.53 -5.19
C GLU A 65 -4.93 -13.19 -4.47
N TRP A 66 -3.90 -12.81 -3.70
CA TRP A 66 -3.77 -11.49 -3.04
C TRP A 66 -3.06 -10.45 -3.90
N SER A 67 -2.61 -10.87 -5.09
CA SER A 67 -1.80 -10.11 -6.01
C SER A 67 -2.38 -8.70 -6.28
N HIS A 68 -3.70 -8.56 -6.44
CA HIS A 68 -4.36 -7.25 -6.62
C HIS A 68 -4.19 -6.24 -5.47
N LEU A 69 -4.10 -6.72 -4.23
CA LEU A 69 -3.89 -5.87 -3.06
C LEU A 69 -2.39 -5.55 -2.87
N CYS A 70 -1.52 -6.49 -3.28
CA CYS A 70 -0.06 -6.40 -3.20
C CYS A 70 0.61 -5.79 -4.45
N TYR A 71 -0.11 -5.54 -5.56
CA TYR A 71 0.45 -4.98 -6.80
C TYR A 71 0.79 -3.49 -6.71
N GLY A 72 0.39 -2.80 -5.65
CA GLY A 72 1.07 -1.57 -5.27
C GLY A 72 2.26 -1.96 -4.42
N ASN A 73 3.46 -1.44 -4.73
CA ASN A 73 4.62 -1.46 -3.83
C ASN A 73 4.23 -1.35 -2.34
N THR A 74 5.11 -1.76 -1.42
CA THR A 74 4.96 -1.84 0.06
C THR A 74 4.11 -0.75 0.74
N ASN A 75 3.88 0.39 0.09
CA ASN A 75 2.98 1.46 0.50
C ASN A 75 1.46 1.21 0.26
N GLY A 76 1.05 0.14 -0.42
CA GLY A 76 -0.36 -0.11 -0.74
C GLY A 76 -1.24 -0.19 0.52
N LEU A 77 -0.94 -1.15 1.40
CA LEU A 77 -1.64 -1.30 2.67
C LEU A 77 -1.36 -0.15 3.65
N ALA A 78 -0.16 0.45 3.58
CA ALA A 78 0.16 1.62 4.41
C ALA A 78 -0.80 2.78 4.17
N ILE A 79 -1.22 3.04 2.92
CA ILE A 79 -2.23 4.07 2.62
C ILE A 79 -3.56 3.76 3.30
N ILE A 80 -3.97 2.49 3.34
CA ILE A 80 -5.21 2.06 3.98
C ILE A 80 -5.16 2.32 5.49
N VAL A 81 -4.07 1.93 6.14
CA VAL A 81 -3.85 2.20 7.57
C VAL A 81 -3.85 3.71 7.85
N MET A 82 -3.21 4.51 7.00
CA MET A 82 -3.21 5.97 7.14
C MET A 82 -4.61 6.57 7.03
N THR A 83 -5.43 6.08 6.09
CA THR A 83 -6.81 6.56 5.95
C THR A 83 -7.69 6.22 7.15
N LEU A 84 -7.47 5.07 7.80
CA LEU A 84 -8.15 4.73 9.05
C LEU A 84 -7.73 5.66 10.20
N ALA A 85 -6.45 6.02 10.28
CA ALA A 85 -5.96 6.98 11.27
C ALA A 85 -6.61 8.36 11.09
N TRP A 86 -6.80 8.82 9.85
CA TRP A 86 -7.53 10.06 9.57
C TRP A 86 -8.99 9.98 9.98
N TRP A 87 -9.63 8.83 9.74
CA TRP A 87 -11.02 8.61 10.08
C TRP A 87 -11.23 8.62 11.60
N ILE A 88 -10.39 7.92 12.38
CA ILE A 88 -10.45 8.01 13.86
C ILE A 88 -10.31 9.46 14.32
N ARG A 89 -9.29 10.17 13.82
CA ARG A 89 -9.00 11.55 14.26
C ARG A 89 -10.15 12.52 13.99
N ALA A 90 -11.02 12.20 13.04
CA ALA A 90 -12.15 13.02 12.65
C ALA A 90 -13.42 12.74 13.45
N ILE A 91 -13.49 11.61 14.15
CA ILE A 91 -14.58 11.30 15.07
C ILE A 91 -14.27 11.92 16.42
N ALA A 92 -15.26 12.61 17.00
CA ALA A 92 -15.11 13.22 18.31
C ALA A 92 -15.04 12.15 19.42
N PRO A 93 -14.28 12.36 20.52
CA PRO A 93 -14.06 11.33 21.55
C PRO A 93 -15.34 10.84 22.24
N ASP A 94 -16.37 11.69 22.28
CA ASP A 94 -17.71 11.44 22.79
C ASP A 94 -18.55 10.54 21.88
N GLU A 95 -18.37 10.61 20.56
CA GLU A 95 -19.02 9.72 19.59
C GLU A 95 -18.33 8.35 19.44
N LEU A 96 -17.09 8.23 19.92
CA LEU A 96 -16.33 6.97 19.86
C LEU A 96 -16.81 5.93 20.88
N GLY A 97 -17.49 6.37 21.95
CA GLY A 97 -17.86 5.53 23.10
C GLY A 97 -19.08 4.63 22.89
N ASP A 98 -19.96 4.92 21.92
CA ASP A 98 -21.30 4.33 21.91
C ASP A 98 -21.53 3.18 20.92
N VAL A 99 -20.52 2.68 20.19
CA VAL A 99 -20.81 1.66 19.17
C VAL A 99 -19.72 0.61 19.03
N LYS A 100 -19.92 -0.53 19.70
CA LYS A 100 -19.21 -1.81 19.42
C LYS A 100 -19.36 -2.28 17.96
N HIS A 101 -20.23 -1.64 17.17
CA HIS A 101 -20.54 -1.91 15.77
C HIS A 101 -20.49 -0.65 14.89
N SER A 102 -19.55 0.26 15.14
CA SER A 102 -19.32 1.37 14.20
C SER A 102 -18.63 0.85 12.93
N PRO A 103 -19.00 1.34 11.73
CA PRO A 103 -18.33 1.00 10.47
C PRO A 103 -16.80 1.16 10.49
N LEU A 104 -16.28 2.00 11.39
CA LEU A 104 -14.86 2.17 11.63
C LEU A 104 -14.22 0.95 12.33
N PHE A 105 -14.87 0.39 13.37
CA PHE A 105 -14.36 -0.79 14.07
C PHE A 105 -14.41 -2.03 13.17
N ASP A 106 -15.44 -2.16 12.35
CA ASP A 106 -15.53 -3.23 11.33
C ASP A 106 -14.38 -3.11 10.33
N ALA A 107 -14.06 -1.87 9.90
CA ALA A 107 -12.93 -1.63 9.02
C ALA A 107 -11.58 -1.97 9.67
N PHE A 108 -11.40 -1.70 10.98
CA PHE A 108 -10.20 -2.11 11.73
C PHE A 108 -10.07 -3.63 11.83
N ALA A 109 -11.15 -4.31 12.19
CA ALA A 109 -11.18 -5.77 12.30
C ALA A 109 -10.82 -6.43 10.97
N ASP A 110 -11.39 -5.92 9.87
CA ASP A 110 -11.12 -6.38 8.51
C ASP A 110 -9.66 -6.16 8.11
N VAL A 111 -9.16 -4.92 8.19
CA VAL A 111 -7.77 -4.61 7.81
C VAL A 111 -6.78 -5.39 8.66
N GLY A 112 -7.05 -5.56 9.96
CA GLY A 112 -6.25 -6.39 10.86
C GLY A 112 -6.19 -7.85 10.43
N TRP A 113 -7.35 -8.42 10.04
CA TRP A 113 -7.42 -9.77 9.51
C TRP A 113 -6.59 -9.92 8.23
N ILE A 114 -6.72 -9.01 7.25
CA ILE A 114 -5.89 -9.07 6.02
C ILE A 114 -4.40 -8.99 6.34
N LEU A 115 -3.99 -8.08 7.23
CA LEU A 115 -2.58 -7.95 7.60
C LEU A 115 -2.03 -9.24 8.21
N SER A 116 -2.83 -9.94 9.03
CA SER A 116 -2.46 -11.23 9.60
C SER A 116 -2.31 -12.32 8.53
N GLU A 117 -3.20 -12.32 7.53
CA GLU A 117 -3.19 -13.27 6.43
C GLU A 117 -1.98 -13.05 5.51
N VAL A 118 -1.74 -11.80 5.11
CA VAL A 118 -0.57 -11.42 4.29
C VAL A 118 0.73 -11.74 5.02
N SER A 119 0.82 -11.45 6.33
CA SER A 119 2.00 -11.79 7.14
C SER A 119 2.25 -13.30 7.25
N SER A 120 1.17 -14.09 7.28
CA SER A 120 1.26 -15.55 7.31
C SER A 120 1.77 -16.10 5.97
N LEU A 121 1.33 -15.51 4.85
CA LEU A 121 1.79 -15.86 3.51
C LEU A 121 3.26 -15.50 3.27
N THR A 122 3.71 -14.33 3.75
CA THR A 122 5.13 -13.93 3.63
C THR A 122 6.05 -14.79 4.48
N SER A 123 5.57 -15.32 5.60
CA SER A 123 6.37 -16.19 6.49
C SER A 123 6.54 -17.61 5.94
N SER A 124 5.67 -18.04 5.02
CA SER A 124 5.69 -19.39 4.41
C SER A 124 6.64 -19.50 3.20
N CYS A 125 7.19 -18.37 2.72
CA CYS A 125 8.14 -18.35 1.62
C CYS A 125 9.55 -18.04 2.16
N PRO A 126 10.44 -19.03 2.37
CA PRO A 126 11.83 -18.74 2.65
C PRO A 126 12.41 -17.99 1.44
N GLU A 127 13.00 -16.84 1.70
CA GLU A 127 13.64 -15.97 0.72
C GLU A 127 14.48 -16.80 -0.26
N ALA A 128 14.07 -16.79 -1.54
CA ALA A 128 14.88 -17.33 -2.62
C ALA A 128 16.12 -16.44 -2.79
N ASN A 129 17.24 -16.89 -2.23
CA ASN A 129 18.63 -16.67 -2.62
C ASN A 129 18.95 -15.35 -3.35
N SER A 130 19.47 -14.36 -2.62
CA SER A 130 20.42 -13.38 -3.18
C SER A 130 21.85 -13.91 -3.07
N SER A 131 22.11 -15.11 -3.59
CA SER A 131 23.45 -15.55 -3.93
C SER A 131 23.75 -15.10 -5.35
N ILE A 132 24.16 -13.84 -5.51
CA ILE A 132 24.97 -13.43 -6.67
C ILE A 132 26.41 -13.69 -6.26
N ASN A 133 26.83 -14.93 -6.47
CA ASN A 133 28.22 -15.32 -6.57
C ASN A 133 28.72 -14.83 -7.93
N ASP A 134 29.14 -13.57 -7.97
CA ASP A 134 29.93 -13.03 -9.08
C ASP A 134 31.41 -13.37 -8.81
N SER A 135 31.81 -14.53 -9.33
CA SER A 135 33.20 -14.94 -9.41
C SER A 135 33.50 -15.31 -10.85
N SER A 136 34.18 -14.43 -11.59
CA SER A 136 35.27 -14.70 -12.56
C SER A 136 35.49 -13.50 -13.53
N PRO A 137 36.63 -13.37 -14.22
CA PRO A 137 37.89 -12.83 -13.71
C PRO A 137 38.39 -11.61 -14.51
N LEU A 138 39.43 -10.98 -13.97
CA LEU A 138 40.31 -9.96 -14.55
C LEU A 138 40.44 -9.99 -16.09
N LEU A 139 40.08 -8.87 -16.73
CA LEU A 139 40.72 -8.44 -17.97
C LEU A 139 41.42 -7.10 -17.73
N THR A 140 42.74 -7.18 -17.67
CA THR A 140 43.69 -6.09 -17.82
C THR A 140 43.56 -5.48 -19.21
N GLU A 141 43.15 -4.23 -19.32
CA GLU A 141 43.37 -3.42 -20.52
C GLU A 141 44.22 -2.20 -20.13
N SER A 142 45.44 -2.23 -20.64
CA SER A 142 46.48 -1.21 -20.56
C SER A 142 46.13 0.03 -21.37
N PHE A 143 46.18 1.22 -20.76
CA PHE A 143 46.14 2.49 -21.48
C PHE A 143 47.48 2.77 -22.18
N PRO A 144 47.49 3.10 -23.48
CA PRO A 144 48.67 3.69 -24.09
C PRO A 144 48.69 5.22 -23.91
N THR A 145 49.78 5.70 -23.30
CA THR A 145 50.23 7.09 -23.34
C THR A 145 50.93 7.38 -24.67
N THR A 146 50.49 8.40 -25.40
CA THR A 146 51.29 9.06 -26.48
C THR A 146 50.71 10.47 -26.67
N SER A 147 51.24 11.52 -26.04
CA SER A 147 52.41 12.33 -26.44
C SER A 147 52.49 12.69 -27.93
N ASN A 148 52.15 13.93 -28.30
CA ASN A 148 53.06 14.88 -28.97
C ASN A 148 52.35 16.08 -29.66
N ASN A 149 52.76 17.29 -29.23
CA ASN A 149 53.19 18.49 -29.98
C ASN A 149 52.36 19.11 -31.16
N LYS A 150 51.98 20.38 -30.93
CA LYS A 150 51.95 21.66 -31.75
C LYS A 150 52.41 21.63 -33.23
N PRO A 151 52.03 22.59 -34.13
CA PRO A 151 52.07 24.08 -33.95
C PRO A 151 50.86 24.87 -34.54
N SER A 152 50.42 26.00 -33.94
CA SER A 152 50.71 27.43 -34.25
C SER A 152 50.29 28.02 -35.62
N MET A 153 49.60 29.16 -35.54
CA MET A 153 49.35 30.25 -36.52
C MET A 153 48.27 30.09 -37.60
N ARG A 154 47.18 30.85 -37.45
CA ARG A 154 46.96 32.10 -38.21
C ARG A 154 46.02 33.04 -37.47
#